data_AF-A0A1F8TAS2-F1
#
_entry.id   AF-A0A1F8TAS2-F1
#
_cell.length_a   1.000
_cell.length_b   1.000
_cell.length_c   1.000
_cell.angle_alpha   90.00
_cell.angle_beta   90.00
_cell.angle_gamma   90.00
#
_symmetry.space_group_name_H-M   'P 1'
#
loop_
_entity.id
_entity.type
_entity.pdbx_description
1 polymer ?
#
loop_
_entity_poly.entity_id
_entity_poly.type
_entity_poly.pdbx_seq_one_letter_code
_entity_poly.pdbx_strand_id
1 'polypeptide(L)'
;MTSTDPTGVLWPLALYTAAVVFIVGSMLGLGYLLGERHRERETGEPFESGILPTGSARIRLSIKYYMTAMFFVVFDLEAAFILAWAVGARQLGWSGYIEVVVFILVLLAGLAYLWKVGALDWSPRKSRGVKE
;
A
#
# COMPACT_ATOMS: atom_id res chain seq x y z
N MET A 1 -29.61 -23.35 12.35
CA MET A 1 -29.17 -22.00 12.72
C MET A 1 -27.98 -22.14 13.64
N THR A 2 -26.78 -22.19 13.07
CA THR A 2 -25.54 -22.09 13.87
C THR A 2 -25.42 -20.66 14.33
N SER A 3 -25.54 -20.42 15.64
CA SER A 3 -25.11 -19.16 16.24
C SER A 3 -23.61 -19.02 15.94
N THR A 4 -23.27 -18.25 14.91
CA THR A 4 -21.91 -17.76 14.70
C THR A 4 -21.64 -16.78 15.82
N ASP A 5 -21.25 -17.30 16.98
CA ASP A 5 -20.70 -16.47 18.05
C ASP A 5 -19.44 -15.80 17.48
N PRO A 6 -19.39 -14.46 17.40
CA PRO A 6 -18.22 -13.74 16.87
C PRO A 6 -16.94 -14.14 17.61
N THR A 7 -17.08 -14.45 18.90
CA THR A 7 -16.00 -14.88 19.79
C THR A 7 -15.32 -16.18 19.35
N GLY A 8 -16.06 -17.10 18.71
CA GLY A 8 -15.51 -18.38 18.23
C GLY A 8 -14.52 -18.24 17.08
N VAL A 9 -14.65 -17.20 16.25
CA VAL A 9 -13.75 -16.90 15.12
C VAL A 9 -12.61 -15.96 15.53
N LEU A 10 -12.88 -15.04 16.47
CA LEU A 10 -11.91 -14.07 16.95
C LEU A 10 -10.78 -14.70 17.78
N TRP A 11 -11.06 -15.74 18.57
CA TRP A 11 -10.04 -16.41 19.38
C TRP A 11 -8.94 -17.09 18.54
N PRO A 12 -9.26 -17.91 17.51
CA PRO A 12 -8.24 -18.46 16.61
C PRO A 12 -7.41 -17.38 15.90
N LEU A 13 -8.05 -16.28 15.47
CA LEU A 13 -7.37 -15.17 14.81
C LEU A 13 -6.41 -14.45 15.78
N ALA A 14 -6.85 -14.21 17.01
CA ALA A 14 -6.04 -13.59 18.06
C ALA A 14 -4.83 -14.48 18.41
N LEU A 15 -5.06 -15.78 18.56
CA LEU A 15 -4.00 -16.76 18.83
C LEU A 15 -2.97 -16.79 17.68
N TYR A 16 -3.43 -16.85 16.44
CA TYR A 16 -2.56 -16.83 15.26
C TYR A 16 -1.73 -15.54 15.21
N THR A 17 -2.36 -14.38 15.42
CA THR A 17 -1.67 -13.08 15.43
C THR A 17 -0.63 -13.02 16.55
N ALA A 18 -0.99 -13.49 17.74
CA ALA A 18 -0.07 -13.56 18.88
C ALA A 18 1.11 -14.49 18.61
N ALA A 19 0.89 -15.64 17.97
CA ALA A 19 1.95 -16.57 17.59
C ALA A 19 2.91 -15.93 16.57
N VAL A 20 2.40 -15.22 15.55
CA VAL A 20 3.23 -14.51 14.56
C VAL A 20 4.07 -13.43 15.24
N VAL A 21 3.46 -12.59 16.07
CA VAL A 21 4.18 -11.55 16.82
C VAL A 21 5.22 -12.16 17.76
N PHE A 22 4.91 -13.27 18.42
CA PHE A 22 5.84 -13.98 19.29
C PHE A 22 7.02 -14.57 18.52
N ILE A 23 6.79 -15.19 17.36
CA ILE A 23 7.86 -15.73 16.52
C ILE A 23 8.76 -14.58 16.03
N VAL A 24 8.20 -13.53 15.45
CA VAL A 24 8.99 -12.38 14.97
C VAL A 24 9.74 -11.72 16.14
N GLY A 25 9.06 -11.50 17.26
CA GLY A 25 9.63 -10.91 18.46
C GLY A 25 10.74 -11.76 19.07
N SER A 26 10.58 -13.08 19.11
CA SER A 26 11.62 -14.00 19.58
C SER A 26 12.81 -14.08 18.63
N MET A 27 12.61 -14.06 17.31
CA MET A 27 13.71 -14.01 16.34
C MET A 27 14.54 -12.72 16.50
N LEU A 28 13.87 -11.57 16.62
CA LEU A 28 14.54 -10.29 16.88
C LEU A 28 15.20 -10.25 18.25
N GLY A 29 14.52 -10.76 19.29
CA GLY A 29 15.02 -10.78 20.66
C GLY A 29 16.22 -11.70 20.85
N LEU A 30 16.15 -12.92 20.31
CA LEU A 30 17.29 -13.85 20.28
C LEU A 30 18.42 -13.29 19.44
N GLY A 31 18.13 -12.71 18.27
CA GLY A 31 19.14 -12.02 17.45
C GLY A 31 19.84 -10.89 18.20
N TYR A 32 19.12 -10.13 19.01
CA TYR A 32 19.67 -9.05 19.84
C TYR A 32 20.45 -9.55 21.07
N LEU A 33 20.03 -10.65 21.68
CA LEU A 33 20.65 -11.22 22.89
C LEU A 33 21.90 -12.07 22.56
N LEU A 34 21.84 -12.86 21.49
CA LEU A 34 22.93 -13.75 21.07
C LEU A 34 23.89 -13.05 20.08
N GLY A 35 23.46 -11.94 19.46
CA GLY A 35 24.27 -11.20 18.48
C GLY A 35 25.46 -10.50 19.12
N GLU A 36 26.63 -10.64 18.49
CA GLU A 36 27.85 -9.96 18.91
C GLU A 36 27.75 -8.45 18.63
N ARG A 37 27.94 -7.63 19.67
CA ARG A 37 27.81 -6.17 19.56
C ARG A 37 29.13 -5.54 19.14
N HIS A 38 29.31 -5.33 17.85
CA HIS A 38 30.38 -4.46 17.36
C HIS A 38 29.93 -3.00 17.48
N ARG A 39 30.74 -2.20 18.18
CA ARG A 39 30.51 -0.75 18.36
C ARG A 39 31.67 0.04 17.77
N GLU A 40 31.97 -0.24 16.50
CA GLU A 40 32.91 0.53 15.71
C GLU A 40 32.21 1.75 15.10
N ARG A 41 32.97 2.83 14.95
CA ARG A 41 32.44 4.13 14.50
C ARG A 41 31.89 4.06 13.07
N GLU A 42 32.50 3.25 12.22
CA GLU A 42 32.11 3.05 10.81
C GLU A 42 30.84 2.21 10.66
N THR A 43 30.54 1.30 11.60
CA THR A 43 29.30 0.49 11.57
C THR A 43 28.04 1.34 11.79
N GLY A 44 28.18 2.52 12.39
CA GLY A 44 27.08 3.43 12.68
C GLY A 44 26.79 4.47 11.59
N GLU A 45 27.58 4.51 10.51
CA GLU A 45 27.41 5.49 9.43
C GLU A 45 26.59 4.91 8.26
N PRO A 46 25.73 5.71 7.61
CA PRO A 46 25.01 5.28 6.41
C PRO A 46 25.97 4.84 5.32
N PHE A 47 25.66 3.71 4.68
CA PHE A 47 26.46 3.20 3.57
C PHE A 47 26.34 4.11 2.35
N GLU A 48 27.45 4.72 1.94
CA GLU A 48 27.53 5.59 0.75
C GLU A 48 28.67 5.12 -0.17
N SER A 49 28.76 3.80 -0.45
CA SER A 49 29.78 3.22 -1.36
C SER A 49 31.25 3.60 -1.04
N GLY A 50 31.57 3.89 0.22
CA GLY A 50 32.93 4.23 0.68
C GLY A 50 33.28 5.72 0.68
N ILE A 51 32.32 6.61 0.39
CA ILE A 51 32.48 8.06 0.59
C ILE A 51 31.79 8.50 1.89
N LEU A 52 32.27 9.60 2.48
CA LEU A 52 31.59 10.19 3.63
C LEU A 52 30.23 10.74 3.19
N PRO A 53 29.15 10.49 3.96
CA PRO A 53 27.84 11.03 3.64
C PRO A 53 27.91 12.56 3.64
N THR A 54 27.63 13.17 2.49
CA THR A 54 27.70 14.62 2.30
C THR A 54 26.35 15.17 1.85
N GLY A 55 26.02 16.37 2.33
CA GLY A 55 24.75 17.03 2.00
C GLY A 55 23.60 16.67 2.94
N SER A 56 22.41 17.16 2.61
CA SER A 56 21.20 16.94 3.41
C SER A 56 20.37 15.79 2.85
N ALA A 57 19.84 14.91 3.72
CA ALA A 57 18.90 13.85 3.35
C ALA A 57 17.52 14.36 2.85
N ARG A 58 17.36 15.67 2.64
CA ARG A 58 16.12 16.28 2.13
C ARG A 58 16.15 16.36 0.62
N ILE A 59 15.76 15.27 -0.02
CA ILE A 59 15.49 15.23 -1.46
C ILE A 59 14.07 15.72 -1.75
N ARG A 60 13.91 16.45 -2.87
CA ARG A 60 12.57 16.81 -3.37
C ARG A 60 11.97 15.59 -4.06
N LEU A 61 11.05 14.92 -3.37
CA LEU A 61 10.24 13.86 -3.97
C LEU A 61 9.35 14.45 -5.06
N SER A 62 9.30 13.77 -6.20
CA SER A 62 8.47 14.18 -7.34
C SER A 62 6.98 14.12 -6.97
N ILE A 63 6.19 15.08 -7.46
CA ILE A 63 4.73 15.08 -7.26
C ILE A 63 4.06 13.83 -7.83
N LYS A 64 4.73 13.12 -8.76
CA LYS A 64 4.25 11.85 -9.33
C LYS A 64 3.93 10.81 -8.25
N TYR A 65 4.72 10.71 -7.17
CA TYR A 65 4.45 9.77 -6.07
C TYR A 65 3.14 10.08 -5.35
N TYR A 66 2.84 11.38 -5.15
CA TYR A 66 1.60 11.81 -4.52
C TYR A 66 0.39 11.51 -5.42
N MET A 67 0.51 11.75 -6.73
CA MET A 67 -0.56 11.42 -7.69
C MET A 67 -0.89 9.93 -7.64
N THR A 68 0.12 9.04 -7.68
CA THR A 68 -0.08 7.60 -7.55
C THR A 68 -0.74 7.21 -6.21
N ALA A 69 -0.32 7.80 -5.10
CA ALA A 69 -0.91 7.52 -3.79
C ALA A 69 -2.39 7.96 -3.71
N MET A 70 -2.72 9.13 -4.24
CA MET A 70 -4.11 9.61 -4.29
C MET A 70 -5.00 8.67 -5.12
N PHE A 71 -4.52 8.21 -6.28
CA PHE A 71 -5.28 7.26 -7.10
C PHE A 71 -5.47 5.92 -6.42
N PHE A 72 -4.46 5.42 -5.71
CA PHE A 72 -4.59 4.20 -4.91
C PHE A 72 -5.71 4.33 -3.88
N VAL A 73 -5.77 5.45 -3.13
CA VAL A 73 -6.82 5.67 -2.12
C VAL A 73 -8.22 5.73 -2.75
N VAL A 74 -8.37 6.44 -3.87
CA VAL A 74 -9.67 6.55 -4.56
C VAL A 74 -10.11 5.19 -5.09
N PHE A 75 -9.22 4.46 -5.77
CA PHE A 75 -9.53 3.13 -6.31
C PHE A 75 -9.81 2.09 -5.20
N ASP A 76 -9.09 2.15 -4.08
CA ASP A 76 -9.32 1.27 -2.93
C ASP A 76 -10.72 1.52 -2.31
N LEU A 77 -11.12 2.79 -2.21
CA LEU A 77 -12.45 3.18 -1.76
C LEU A 77 -13.56 2.73 -2.73
N GLU A 78 -13.32 2.82 -4.04
CA GLU A 78 -14.22 2.30 -5.06
C GLU A 78 -14.38 0.77 -4.98
N ALA A 79 -13.28 0.04 -4.75
CA ALA A 79 -13.29 -1.40 -4.57
C ALA A 79 -14.08 -1.81 -3.30
N ALA A 80 -13.96 -1.04 -2.21
CA ALA A 80 -14.74 -1.26 -1.00
C ALA A 80 -16.25 -1.15 -1.26
N PHE A 81 -16.70 -0.21 -2.12
CA PHE A 81 -18.11 -0.11 -2.52
C PHE A 81 -18.57 -1.31 -3.35
N ILE A 82 -17.76 -1.78 -4.28
CA ILE A 82 -18.07 -2.98 -5.07
C ILE A 82 -18.17 -4.21 -4.15
N LEU A 83 -17.27 -4.34 -3.17
CA LEU A 83 -17.33 -5.41 -2.17
C LEU A 83 -18.59 -5.34 -1.31
N ALA A 84 -18.97 -4.15 -0.84
CA ALA A 84 -20.19 -3.95 -0.06
C ALA A 84 -21.43 -4.37 -0.87
N TRP A 85 -21.51 -3.99 -2.14
CA TRP A 85 -22.53 -4.46 -3.05
C TRP A 85 -22.48 -5.99 -3.25
N ALA A 86 -21.29 -6.56 -3.43
CA ALA A 86 -21.10 -7.99 -3.70
C ALA A 86 -21.61 -8.87 -2.55
N VAL A 87 -21.43 -8.44 -1.29
CA VAL A 87 -21.98 -9.12 -0.11
C VAL A 87 -23.51 -9.15 -0.14
N GLY A 88 -24.15 -8.08 -0.63
CA GLY A 88 -25.61 -7.94 -0.73
C GLY A 88 -26.21 -8.37 -2.07
N ALA A 89 -25.41 -8.77 -3.07
CA ALA A 89 -25.83 -8.88 -4.46
C ALA A 89 -27.05 -9.80 -4.68
N ARG A 90 -27.15 -10.89 -3.90
CA ARG A 90 -28.29 -11.82 -3.98
C ARG A 90 -29.61 -11.20 -3.53
N GLN A 91 -29.59 -10.29 -2.57
CA GLN A 91 -30.79 -9.66 -2.02
C GLN A 91 -31.26 -8.50 -2.91
N LEU A 92 -30.33 -7.82 -3.57
CA LEU A 92 -30.58 -6.67 -4.42
C LEU A 92 -31.13 -7.03 -5.82
N GLY A 93 -30.90 -8.27 -6.28
CA GLY A 93 -31.43 -8.76 -7.55
C GLY A 93 -31.00 -7.93 -8.77
N TRP A 94 -31.88 -7.82 -9.76
CA TRP A 94 -31.58 -7.14 -11.03
C TRP A 94 -31.40 -5.63 -10.89
N SER A 95 -32.11 -4.97 -9.96
CA SER A 95 -31.95 -3.53 -9.73
C SER A 95 -30.56 -3.20 -9.20
N GLY A 96 -30.08 -3.92 -8.18
CA GLY A 96 -28.73 -3.73 -7.68
C GLY A 96 -27.65 -4.07 -8.70
N TYR A 97 -27.91 -5.03 -9.59
CA TYR A 97 -26.97 -5.33 -10.69
C TYR A 97 -26.82 -4.15 -11.65
N ILE A 98 -27.92 -3.51 -12.05
CA ILE A 98 -27.87 -2.32 -12.90
C ILE A 98 -27.13 -1.18 -12.19
N GLU A 99 -27.40 -0.96 -10.90
CA GLU A 99 -26.72 0.06 -10.10
C GLU A 99 -25.20 -0.14 -10.09
N VAL A 100 -24.71 -1.36 -9.86
CA VAL A 100 -23.25 -1.61 -9.85
C VAL A 100 -22.63 -1.47 -11.24
N VAL A 101 -23.35 -1.86 -12.29
CA VAL A 101 -22.88 -1.70 -13.68
C VAL A 101 -22.73 -0.22 -14.01
N VAL A 102 -23.73 0.60 -13.69
CA VAL A 102 -23.66 2.06 -13.88
C VAL A 102 -22.53 2.66 -13.04
N PHE A 103 -22.38 2.22 -11.79
CA PHE A 103 -21.28 2.65 -10.93
C PHE A 103 -19.92 2.36 -11.56
N ILE A 104 -19.66 1.11 -11.97
CA ILE A 104 -18.41 0.70 -12.63
C ILE A 104 -18.16 1.51 -13.91
N LEU A 105 -19.19 1.78 -14.71
CA LEU A 105 -19.04 2.61 -15.92
C LEU A 105 -18.59 4.03 -15.59
N VAL A 106 -19.12 4.64 -14.52
CA VAL A 106 -18.67 5.96 -14.06
C VAL A 106 -17.22 5.91 -13.59
N LEU A 107 -16.80 4.87 -12.87
CA LEU A 107 -15.40 4.69 -12.47
C LEU A 107 -14.47 4.56 -13.67
N LEU A 108 -14.85 3.74 -14.65
CA LEU A 108 -14.09 3.56 -15.89
C LEU A 108 -13.98 4.88 -16.68
N ALA A 109 -15.03 5.70 -16.69
CA ALA A 109 -14.99 7.02 -17.31
C ALA A 109 -14.01 7.97 -16.58
N GLY A 110 -14.03 7.97 -15.24
CA GLY A 110 -13.07 8.72 -14.41
C GLY A 110 -11.63 8.28 -14.65
N LEU A 111 -11.38 6.96 -14.69
CA LEU A 111 -10.07 6.38 -14.98
C LEU A 111 -9.60 6.74 -16.40
N ALA A 112 -10.47 6.65 -17.40
CA ALA A 112 -10.16 7.01 -18.78
C ALA A 112 -9.79 8.50 -18.91
N TYR A 113 -10.49 9.39 -18.17
CA TYR A 113 -10.15 10.81 -18.13
C TYR A 113 -8.76 11.04 -17.52
N LEU A 114 -8.48 10.47 -16.35
CA LEU A 114 -7.17 10.55 -15.69
C LEU A 114 -6.04 10.03 -16.56
N TRP A 115 -6.28 8.91 -17.26
CA TRP A 115 -5.30 8.35 -18.17
C TRP A 115 -5.00 9.31 -19.32
N LYS A 116 -6.02 9.95 -19.91
CA LYS A 116 -5.81 10.99 -20.93
C LYS A 116 -5.06 12.22 -20.41
N VAL A 117 -5.19 12.56 -19.14
CA VAL A 117 -4.46 13.67 -18.51
C VAL A 117 -2.97 13.31 -18.27
N GLY A 118 -2.57 12.06 -18.49
CA GLY A 118 -1.19 11.62 -18.28
C GLY A 118 -0.85 11.47 -16.80
N ALA A 119 -1.86 11.38 -15.94
CA ALA A 119 -1.65 11.25 -14.50
C ALA A 119 -1.00 9.90 -14.12
N LEU A 120 -1.06 8.91 -15.02
CA LEU A 120 -0.41 7.61 -14.92
C LEU A 120 0.99 7.57 -15.56
N ASP A 121 1.44 8.63 -16.25
CA ASP A 121 2.68 8.58 -17.02
C ASP A 121 3.92 8.74 -16.15
N TRP A 122 4.57 7.60 -15.90
CA TRP A 122 5.79 7.54 -15.11
C TRP A 122 7.04 8.06 -15.86
N SER A 123 6.98 8.15 -17.20
CA SER A 123 8.17 8.49 -18.01
C SER A 123 8.75 9.86 -17.64
N PRO A 124 10.06 9.95 -17.34
CA PRO A 124 10.75 11.23 -17.24
C PRO A 124 10.68 11.92 -18.60
N ARG A 125 10.08 13.11 -18.68
CA ARG A 125 10.18 13.93 -19.89
C ARG A 125 11.66 14.27 -20.04
N LYS A 126 12.34 13.65 -21.00
CA LYS A 126 13.75 13.93 -21.31
C LYS A 126 13.84 15.41 -21.64
N SER A 127 14.30 16.22 -20.69
CA SER A 127 14.62 17.63 -20.93
C SER A 127 15.66 17.62 -22.03
N ARG A 128 15.25 18.02 -23.23
CA ARG A 128 16.13 18.11 -24.38
C ARG A 128 16.98 19.36 -24.11
N GLY A 129 18.14 19.15 -23.50
CA GLY A 129 19.13 20.19 -23.29
C GLY A 129 19.34 20.93 -24.61
N VAL A 130 19.17 22.25 -24.54
CA VAL A 130 19.49 23.21 -25.60
C VAL A 130 20.92 22.91 -26.06
N LYS A 131 21.08 22.58 -27.35
CA LYS A 131 22.40 22.56 -27.98
C LYS A 131 22.79 24.02 -28.17
N GLU A 132 23.81 24.46 -27.43
CA GLU A 132 24.65 25.58 -27.86
C GLU A 132 25.50 25.16 -29.07
#